data_AF-A0A0G4PJ08-F1
#
_entry.id   AF-A0A0G4PJ08-F1
#
_cell.length_a   1.000
_cell.length_b   1.000
_cell.length_c   1.000
_cell.angle_alpha   90.00
_cell.angle_beta   90.00
_cell.angle_gamma   90.00
#
_symmetry.space_group_name_H-M   'P 1'
#
loop_
_entity.id
_entity.type
_entity.pdbx_description
1 polymer ?
#
loop_
_entity_poly.entity_id
_entity_poly.type
_entity_poly.pdbx_seq_one_letter_code
_entity_poly.pdbx_strand_id
1 'polypeptide(L)'
;MLQEMSQHQLPVGHQPIALQPNSLNGLPMELILSISDMLPPNDILCLLMCNRRLFVALHHNKTTLPRPTGSDKLALLHQIESDLPHHFLCYCCIILHKFDGPEEFGPRGMRVMSRCRLPCLVDYLWQENELQMQIHHFALHTDYCLSFMHLQLAMKQFYLGPRFGITTESLSHIEIKEHAKVTTLYSIEAQICTEPVGLYLRIQDIMLVKDPTVNLFGESITSIIPSHDFSICPHIGPPDVERLVEPLLLHHIEGTLFSQLDGTCVTCNTDCHFEIREHRGCGALIVTRWINLGPGLNPDDPLWRIHSNEPWYKGGPDLEPDMAWSPRISYESASGDWSGEALLSRNLSYFDNERYKSLMKIGPCAISRQTS
;
A
#
# COMPACT_ATOMS: atom_id res chain seq x y z
N MET A 1 55.87 31.13 -21.71
CA MET A 1 56.00 29.74 -22.21
C MET A 1 54.61 29.23 -22.52
N LEU A 2 54.18 29.48 -23.76
CA LEU A 2 52.96 28.98 -24.36
C LEU A 2 53.23 27.53 -24.77
N GLN A 3 52.37 26.60 -24.37
CA GLN A 3 52.44 25.21 -24.81
C GLN A 3 51.22 24.94 -25.68
N GLU A 4 51.49 24.75 -26.97
CA GLU A 4 50.56 24.44 -28.04
C GLU A 4 49.83 23.12 -27.76
N MET A 5 48.50 23.18 -27.69
CA MET A 5 47.65 21.99 -27.78
C MET A 5 47.22 21.81 -29.24
N SER A 6 47.90 20.87 -29.89
CA SER A 6 47.63 20.38 -31.24
C SER A 6 46.20 19.83 -31.38
N GLN A 7 45.45 20.38 -32.34
CA GLN A 7 44.17 19.84 -32.80
C GLN A 7 44.44 18.66 -33.75
N HIS A 8 44.23 17.42 -33.27
CA HIS A 8 44.09 16.27 -34.15
C HIS A 8 42.66 16.18 -34.69
N GLN A 9 42.50 16.55 -35.96
CA GLN A 9 41.31 16.21 -36.75
C GLN A 9 41.31 14.71 -37.05
N LEU A 10 40.30 14.01 -36.53
CA LEU A 10 39.99 12.63 -36.90
C LEU A 10 39.33 12.59 -38.29
N PRO A 11 39.60 11.56 -39.10
CA PRO A 11 39.05 11.43 -40.44
C PRO A 11 37.54 11.20 -40.39
N VAL A 12 36.83 11.81 -41.34
CA VAL A 12 35.40 11.61 -41.61
C VAL A 12 35.17 10.17 -42.09
N GLY A 13 35.12 9.25 -41.12
CA GLY A 13 34.71 7.87 -41.31
C GLY A 13 33.21 7.83 -41.56
N HIS A 14 32.82 7.05 -42.56
CA HIS A 14 31.44 6.86 -43.00
C HIS A 14 30.51 6.66 -41.81
N GLN A 15 29.53 7.57 -41.66
CA GLN A 15 28.40 7.32 -40.78
C GLN A 15 27.80 5.98 -41.21
N PRO A 16 27.59 5.02 -40.29
CA PRO A 16 26.80 3.85 -40.61
C PRO A 16 25.45 4.38 -41.11
N ILE A 17 25.10 4.02 -42.34
CA ILE A 17 23.73 4.19 -42.83
C ILE A 17 22.89 3.40 -41.84
N ALA A 18 22.25 4.11 -40.91
CA ALA A 18 21.24 3.53 -40.05
C ALA A 18 20.17 3.02 -41.02
N LEU A 19 20.16 1.71 -41.25
CA LEU A 19 19.05 1.02 -41.91
C LEU A 19 17.81 1.45 -41.13
N GLN A 20 17.02 2.36 -41.72
CA GLN A 20 15.70 2.69 -41.24
C GLN A 20 15.00 1.35 -41.05
N PRO A 21 14.68 0.95 -39.81
CA PRO A 21 14.10 -0.36 -39.57
C PRO A 21 12.86 -0.46 -40.44
N ASN A 22 12.80 -1.49 -41.28
CA ASN A 22 11.68 -1.75 -42.17
C ASN A 22 10.40 -1.70 -41.34
N SER A 23 9.70 -0.56 -41.40
CA SER A 23 8.53 -0.34 -40.57
C SER A 23 7.48 -1.37 -40.97
N LEU A 24 6.79 -1.96 -40.00
CA LEU A 24 5.59 -2.80 -40.23
C LEU A 24 4.58 -2.08 -41.16
N ASN A 25 4.58 -0.74 -41.14
CA ASN A 25 3.79 0.10 -42.03
C ASN A 25 4.21 0.06 -43.50
N GLY A 26 5.34 -0.55 -43.86
CA GLY A 26 5.80 -0.71 -45.24
C GLY A 26 5.46 -2.07 -45.83
N LEU A 27 5.05 -3.05 -45.02
CA LEU A 27 4.79 -4.41 -45.48
C LEU A 27 3.48 -4.48 -46.29
N PRO A 28 3.45 -5.25 -47.40
CA PRO A 28 2.20 -5.60 -48.07
C PRO A 28 1.15 -6.17 -47.11
N MET A 29 -0.11 -5.93 -47.43
CA MET A 29 -1.27 -6.32 -46.60
C MET A 29 -1.27 -7.84 -46.30
N GLU A 30 -0.88 -8.63 -47.29
CA GLU A 30 -0.81 -10.09 -47.23
C GLU A 30 0.21 -10.56 -46.18
N LEU A 31 1.35 -9.87 -46.07
CA LEU A 31 2.34 -10.18 -45.04
C LEU A 31 1.85 -9.76 -43.65
N ILE A 32 1.15 -8.63 -43.53
CA ILE A 32 0.55 -8.20 -42.25
C ILE A 32 -0.49 -9.23 -41.77
N LEU A 33 -1.34 -9.73 -42.67
CA LEU A 33 -2.32 -10.77 -42.36
C LEU A 33 -1.62 -12.09 -41.98
N SER A 34 -0.63 -12.52 -42.75
CA SER A 34 0.15 -13.73 -42.45
C SER A 34 0.88 -13.65 -41.10
N ILE A 35 1.40 -12.47 -40.72
CA ILE A 35 1.96 -12.24 -39.39
C ILE A 35 0.86 -12.37 -38.34
N SER A 36 -0.30 -11.75 -38.55
CA SER A 36 -1.40 -11.80 -37.59
C SER A 36 -1.96 -13.20 -37.34
N ASP A 37 -1.94 -14.08 -38.34
CA ASP A 37 -2.36 -15.47 -38.21
C ASP A 37 -1.44 -16.30 -37.28
N MET A 38 -0.22 -15.81 -37.04
CA MET A 38 0.76 -16.43 -36.14
C MET A 38 0.75 -15.82 -34.73
N LEU A 39 -0.05 -14.77 -34.49
CA LEU A 39 -0.08 -14.07 -33.21
C LEU A 39 -1.22 -14.57 -32.30
N PRO A 40 -1.00 -14.62 -30.98
CA PRO A 40 -2.07 -14.80 -30.01
C PRO A 40 -3.17 -13.72 -30.13
N PRO A 41 -4.42 -14.01 -29.72
CA PRO A 41 -5.53 -13.05 -29.76
C PRO A 41 -5.22 -11.70 -29.11
N ASN A 42 -4.55 -11.68 -27.95
CA ASN A 42 -4.22 -10.44 -27.24
C ASN A 42 -3.22 -9.59 -28.02
N ASP A 43 -2.22 -10.22 -28.65
CA ASP A 43 -1.24 -9.51 -29.47
C ASP A 43 -1.88 -8.92 -30.72
N ILE A 44 -2.84 -9.62 -31.35
CA ILE A 44 -3.62 -9.06 -32.47
C ILE A 44 -4.41 -7.82 -32.03
N LEU A 45 -5.03 -7.86 -30.85
CA LEU A 45 -5.76 -6.72 -30.28
C LEU A 45 -4.84 -5.54 -29.98
N CYS A 46 -3.62 -5.78 -29.46
CA CYS A 46 -2.61 -4.74 -29.29
C CYS A 46 -2.19 -4.16 -30.65
N LEU A 47 -1.93 -5.00 -31.65
CA LEU A 47 -1.51 -4.59 -33.00
C LEU A 47 -2.58 -3.73 -33.69
N LEU A 48 -3.86 -4.07 -33.50
CA LEU A 48 -5.01 -3.30 -33.97
C LEU A 48 -5.03 -1.86 -33.41
N MET A 49 -4.46 -1.62 -32.22
CA MET A 49 -4.44 -0.31 -31.58
C MET A 49 -3.21 0.54 -31.94
N CYS A 50 -2.16 -0.05 -32.51
CA CYS A 50 -0.92 0.67 -32.79
C CYS A 50 -1.08 1.77 -33.83
N ASN A 51 -1.86 1.55 -34.91
CA ASN A 51 -2.15 2.60 -35.90
C ASN A 51 -3.37 2.28 -36.78
N ARG A 52 -3.85 3.31 -37.49
CA ARG A 52 -5.03 3.23 -38.37
C ARG A 52 -4.89 2.19 -39.49
N ARG A 53 -3.71 2.01 -40.09
CA ARG A 53 -3.49 1.04 -41.17
C ARG A 53 -3.63 -0.39 -40.65
N LEU A 54 -2.99 -0.71 -39.53
CA LEU A 54 -3.10 -2.02 -38.88
C LEU A 54 -4.52 -2.28 -38.40
N PHE A 55 -5.19 -1.25 -37.85
CA PHE A 55 -6.61 -1.33 -37.48
C PHE A 55 -7.48 -1.76 -38.67
N VAL A 56 -7.35 -1.09 -39.82
CA VAL A 56 -8.12 -1.41 -41.03
C VAL A 56 -7.72 -2.78 -41.58
N ALA A 57 -6.42 -3.08 -41.59
CA ALA A 57 -5.89 -4.32 -42.12
C ALA A 57 -6.45 -5.55 -41.38
N LEU A 58 -6.43 -5.49 -40.06
CA LEU A 58 -6.79 -6.61 -39.19
C LEU A 58 -8.26 -6.54 -38.73
N HIS A 59 -9.05 -5.59 -39.23
CA HIS A 59 -10.46 -5.43 -38.84
C HIS A 59 -11.28 -6.68 -39.13
N HIS A 60 -10.97 -7.40 -40.21
CA HIS A 60 -11.64 -8.67 -40.52
C HIS A 60 -11.39 -9.72 -39.44
N ASN A 61 -10.14 -9.84 -38.96
CA ASN A 61 -9.77 -10.75 -37.88
C ASN A 61 -10.43 -10.35 -36.56
N LYS A 62 -10.66 -9.05 -36.31
CA LYS A 62 -11.39 -8.60 -35.11
C LYS A 62 -12.78 -9.23 -34.99
N THR A 63 -13.48 -9.44 -36.11
CA THR A 63 -14.83 -10.02 -36.08
C THR A 63 -14.85 -11.50 -35.77
N THR A 64 -13.73 -12.20 -35.96
CA THR A 64 -13.57 -13.62 -35.65
C THR A 64 -12.98 -13.86 -34.27
N LEU A 65 -12.29 -12.86 -33.69
CA LEU A 65 -11.72 -12.96 -32.36
C LEU A 65 -12.81 -12.94 -31.28
N PRO A 66 -12.74 -13.86 -30.29
CA PRO A 66 -13.63 -13.80 -29.14
C PRO A 66 -13.37 -12.51 -28.38
N ARG A 67 -14.45 -11.90 -27.86
CA ARG A 67 -14.30 -10.76 -26.97
C ARG A 67 -13.59 -11.24 -25.70
N PRO A 68 -12.46 -10.66 -25.30
CA PRO A 68 -11.76 -11.09 -24.10
C PRO A 68 -12.64 -10.84 -22.87
N THR A 69 -12.72 -11.85 -22.01
CA THR A 69 -13.49 -11.83 -20.75
C THR A 69 -12.63 -12.35 -19.61
N GLY A 70 -12.95 -11.98 -18.37
CA GLY A 70 -12.25 -12.48 -17.18
C GLY A 70 -10.73 -12.27 -17.26
N SER A 71 -9.97 -13.36 -17.08
CA SER A 71 -8.50 -13.39 -17.10
C SER A 71 -7.90 -12.92 -18.43
N ASP A 72 -8.50 -13.26 -19.57
CA ASP A 72 -7.96 -12.88 -20.88
C ASP A 72 -8.03 -11.36 -21.08
N LYS A 73 -9.13 -10.75 -20.60
CA LYS A 73 -9.28 -9.30 -20.59
C LYS A 73 -8.25 -8.65 -19.66
N LEU A 74 -8.02 -9.23 -18.49
CA LEU A 74 -7.05 -8.73 -17.53
C LEU A 74 -5.63 -8.74 -18.13
N ALA A 75 -5.22 -9.86 -18.73
CA ALA A 75 -3.92 -10.00 -19.40
C ALA A 75 -3.74 -8.98 -20.54
N LEU A 76 -4.77 -8.80 -21.37
CA LEU A 76 -4.74 -7.78 -22.43
C LEU A 76 -4.60 -6.36 -21.85
N LEU A 77 -5.39 -6.00 -20.85
CA LEU A 77 -5.33 -4.65 -20.27
C LEU A 77 -3.99 -4.37 -19.60
N HIS A 78 -3.38 -5.38 -18.97
CA HIS A 78 -2.03 -5.28 -18.43
C HIS A 78 -1.00 -4.93 -19.50
N GLN A 79 -1.05 -5.60 -20.65
CA GLN A 79 -0.16 -5.31 -21.78
C GLN A 79 -0.38 -3.90 -22.33
N ILE A 80 -1.62 -3.41 -22.33
CA ILE A 80 -1.94 -2.04 -22.78
C ILE A 80 -1.47 -1.00 -21.76
N GLU A 81 -1.54 -1.30 -20.46
CA GLU A 81 -1.11 -0.39 -19.40
C GLU A 81 0.36 0.00 -19.52
N SER A 82 1.24 -0.93 -19.92
CA SER A 82 2.68 -0.63 -20.06
C SER A 82 2.97 0.43 -21.11
N ASP A 83 2.11 0.56 -22.13
CA ASP A 83 2.23 1.57 -23.18
C ASP A 83 1.49 2.88 -22.84
N LEU A 84 0.69 2.88 -21.78
CA LEU A 84 -0.13 4.01 -21.34
C LEU A 84 0.26 4.45 -19.92
N PRO A 85 1.38 5.19 -19.76
CA PRO A 85 1.93 5.50 -18.44
C PRO A 85 1.00 6.34 -17.56
N HIS A 86 0.08 7.10 -18.16
CA HIS A 86 -0.98 7.86 -17.46
C HIS A 86 -2.28 7.08 -17.24
N HIS A 87 -2.29 5.77 -17.44
CA HIS A 87 -3.44 4.92 -17.13
C HIS A 87 -3.01 3.82 -16.18
N PHE A 88 -3.92 3.29 -15.39
CA PHE A 88 -3.68 2.11 -14.54
C PHE A 88 -4.85 1.14 -14.63
N LEU A 89 -4.54 -0.15 -14.51
CA LEU A 89 -5.56 -1.20 -14.50
C LEU A 89 -6.23 -1.24 -13.13
N CYS A 90 -7.53 -1.00 -13.10
CA CYS A 90 -8.34 -1.19 -11.90
C CYS A 90 -8.89 -2.60 -11.85
N TYR A 91 -8.48 -3.35 -10.82
CA TYR A 91 -8.93 -4.72 -10.59
C TYR A 91 -10.38 -4.84 -10.12
N CYS A 92 -10.98 -3.75 -9.61
CA CYS A 92 -12.39 -3.74 -9.21
C CYS A 92 -13.34 -3.86 -10.42
N CYS A 93 -13.07 -3.11 -11.50
CA CYS A 93 -13.94 -3.07 -12.69
C CYS A 93 -13.29 -3.65 -13.96
N ILE A 94 -12.02 -4.02 -13.89
CA ILE A 94 -11.22 -4.54 -15.02
C ILE A 94 -11.27 -3.54 -16.19
N ILE A 95 -10.92 -2.27 -15.91
CA ILE A 95 -10.86 -1.16 -16.86
C ILE A 95 -9.57 -0.36 -16.59
N LEU A 96 -9.01 0.25 -17.65
CA LEU A 96 -7.93 1.22 -17.53
C LEU A 96 -8.49 2.59 -17.16
N HIS A 97 -8.19 3.05 -15.95
CA HIS A 97 -8.51 4.41 -15.52
C HIS A 97 -7.35 5.35 -15.82
N LYS A 98 -7.68 6.58 -16.20
CA LYS A 98 -6.68 7.63 -16.37
C LYS A 98 -6.27 8.16 -15.00
N PHE A 99 -4.97 8.30 -14.78
CA PHE A 99 -4.40 8.97 -13.61
C PHE A 99 -4.26 10.47 -13.92
N ASP A 100 -5.15 11.28 -13.36
CA ASP A 100 -5.19 12.73 -13.56
C ASP A 100 -4.54 13.54 -12.41
N GLY A 101 -3.90 12.87 -11.44
CA GLY A 101 -3.14 13.49 -10.35
C GLY A 101 -3.52 12.99 -8.95
N PRO A 102 -2.68 13.23 -7.94
CA PRO A 102 -2.77 12.57 -6.63
C PRO A 102 -3.93 13.04 -5.74
N GLU A 103 -4.45 14.25 -5.93
CA GLU A 103 -5.52 14.81 -5.09
C GLU A 103 -6.81 13.98 -5.08
N GLU A 104 -6.99 13.15 -6.11
CA GLU A 104 -8.19 12.35 -6.36
C GLU A 104 -8.06 10.89 -5.89
N PHE A 105 -6.84 10.39 -5.67
CA PHE A 105 -6.55 8.98 -5.39
C PHE A 105 -5.88 8.74 -4.02
N GLY A 106 -5.68 9.77 -3.20
CA GLY A 106 -5.23 9.58 -1.82
C GLY A 106 -6.25 8.78 -0.99
N PRO A 107 -5.81 7.90 -0.07
CA PRO A 107 -6.70 7.20 0.84
C PRO A 107 -7.51 8.21 1.65
N ARG A 108 -8.81 7.96 1.73
CA ARG A 108 -9.76 8.76 2.50
C ARG A 108 -10.52 7.85 3.43
N GLY A 109 -10.87 8.36 4.61
CA GLY A 109 -11.68 7.60 5.56
C GLY A 109 -13.01 7.15 4.94
N MET A 110 -13.54 6.02 5.40
CA MET A 110 -14.75 5.36 4.90
C MET A 110 -15.95 6.33 4.76
N ARG A 111 -16.10 7.27 5.70
CA ARG A 111 -17.16 8.30 5.68
C ARG A 111 -17.00 9.39 4.60
N VAL A 112 -15.82 9.49 3.99
CA VAL A 112 -15.46 10.51 2.97
C VAL A 112 -15.36 9.90 1.56
N MET A 113 -15.64 8.60 1.42
CA MET A 113 -15.52 7.89 0.14
C MET A 113 -16.51 8.34 -0.94
N SER A 114 -17.53 9.12 -0.57
CA SER A 114 -18.40 9.82 -1.52
C SER A 114 -17.67 10.79 -2.46
N ARG A 115 -16.37 11.04 -2.25
CA ARG A 115 -15.51 11.88 -3.10
C ARG A 115 -14.47 11.12 -3.91
N CYS A 116 -14.40 9.78 -3.84
CA CYS A 116 -13.53 9.04 -4.73
C CYS A 116 -14.05 9.18 -6.17
N ARG A 117 -13.18 9.58 -7.11
CA ARG A 117 -13.54 9.73 -8.53
C ARG A 117 -13.78 8.42 -9.25
N LEU A 118 -13.57 7.29 -8.58
CA LEU A 118 -13.79 5.96 -9.11
C LEU A 118 -15.05 5.37 -8.48
N PRO A 119 -16.23 5.48 -9.15
CA PRO A 119 -17.45 4.84 -8.69
C PRO A 119 -17.25 3.34 -8.47
N CYS A 120 -16.44 2.70 -9.32
CA CYS A 120 -16.12 1.28 -9.19
C CYS A 120 -15.50 0.93 -7.84
N LEU A 121 -14.68 1.79 -7.24
CA LEU A 121 -14.12 1.53 -5.91
C LEU A 121 -15.19 1.66 -4.83
N VAL A 122 -16.05 2.68 -4.94
CA VAL A 122 -17.15 2.91 -3.98
C VAL A 122 -18.11 1.73 -4.01
N ASP A 123 -18.55 1.29 -5.19
CA ASP A 123 -19.48 0.16 -5.35
C ASP A 123 -18.85 -1.16 -4.89
N TYR A 124 -17.55 -1.33 -5.13
CA TYR A 124 -16.81 -2.55 -4.83
C TYR A 124 -16.48 -2.72 -3.34
N LEU A 125 -16.22 -1.62 -2.60
CA LEU A 125 -15.91 -1.71 -1.16
C LEU A 125 -17.07 -2.20 -0.28
N TRP A 126 -18.29 -2.22 -0.82
CA TRP A 126 -19.45 -2.84 -0.14
C TRP A 126 -19.52 -4.36 -0.32
N GLN A 127 -18.65 -4.94 -1.15
CA GLN A 127 -18.51 -6.37 -1.32
C GLN A 127 -17.20 -6.79 -0.63
N GLU A 128 -17.24 -7.82 0.21
CA GLU A 128 -16.09 -8.30 0.99
C GLU A 128 -14.98 -8.77 0.04
N ASN A 129 -13.87 -8.04 -0.07
CA ASN A 129 -13.01 -8.18 -1.25
C ASN A 129 -11.49 -8.20 -0.99
N GLU A 130 -10.82 -9.13 -1.70
CA GLU A 130 -9.38 -9.41 -1.74
C GLU A 130 -8.49 -8.22 -2.18
N LEU A 131 -9.09 -7.09 -2.56
CA LEU A 131 -8.38 -5.88 -2.98
C LEU A 131 -8.31 -4.83 -1.88
N GLN A 132 -8.75 -5.13 -0.66
CA GLN A 132 -8.63 -4.23 0.50
C GLN A 132 -7.75 -4.86 1.56
N MET A 133 -6.79 -4.09 2.08
CA MET A 133 -5.98 -4.52 3.21
C MET A 133 -6.81 -4.54 4.50
N GLN A 134 -6.75 -5.64 5.23
CA GLN A 134 -7.29 -5.79 6.57
C GLN A 134 -6.30 -5.21 7.60
N ILE A 135 -6.42 -3.91 7.85
CA ILE A 135 -5.59 -3.23 8.85
C ILE A 135 -6.13 -3.50 10.27
N HIS A 136 -7.45 -3.49 10.43
CA HIS A 136 -8.12 -3.94 11.64
C HIS A 136 -9.33 -4.79 11.24
N HIS A 137 -9.59 -5.83 12.01
CA HIS A 137 -10.66 -6.77 11.74
C HIS A 137 -12.07 -6.17 11.85
N PHE A 138 -12.20 -4.95 12.39
CA PHE A 138 -13.48 -4.28 12.59
C PHE A 138 -13.41 -2.76 12.42
N ALA A 139 -14.46 -2.19 11.80
CA ALA A 139 -14.58 -0.78 11.41
C ALA A 139 -14.59 0.23 12.58
N LEU A 140 -14.54 -0.23 13.83
CA LEU A 140 -14.62 0.66 14.98
C LEU A 140 -13.29 1.36 15.29
N HIS A 141 -12.15 0.77 14.90
CA HIS A 141 -10.83 1.29 15.27
C HIS A 141 -10.34 2.40 14.34
N THR A 142 -10.42 2.21 13.03
CA THR A 142 -10.07 3.25 12.06
C THR A 142 -11.04 3.26 10.89
N ASP A 143 -11.34 4.46 10.39
CA ASP A 143 -12.06 4.63 9.13
C ASP A 143 -11.10 4.52 7.93
N TYR A 144 -9.79 4.37 8.15
CA TYR A 144 -8.77 4.28 7.11
C TYR A 144 -8.87 2.97 6.31
N CYS A 145 -8.92 3.10 4.99
CA CYS A 145 -8.98 1.98 4.06
C CYS A 145 -7.84 2.08 3.05
N LEU A 146 -6.98 1.06 3.02
CA LEU A 146 -5.97 0.89 1.99
C LEU A 146 -6.41 -0.22 1.03
N SER A 147 -6.41 0.08 -0.27
CA SER A 147 -6.74 -0.88 -1.32
C SER A 147 -5.54 -1.13 -2.22
N PHE A 148 -5.57 -2.23 -2.99
CA PHE A 148 -4.48 -2.61 -3.89
C PHE A 148 -4.16 -1.48 -4.87
N MET A 149 -5.15 -0.72 -5.31
CA MET A 149 -4.96 0.44 -6.18
C MET A 149 -4.02 1.49 -5.56
N HIS A 150 -4.13 1.74 -4.26
CA HIS A 150 -3.26 2.70 -3.58
C HIS A 150 -1.81 2.21 -3.57
N LEU A 151 -1.61 0.90 -3.30
CA LEU A 151 -0.32 0.24 -3.42
C LEU A 151 0.24 0.34 -4.85
N GLN A 152 -0.57 -0.03 -5.84
CA GLN A 152 -0.21 0.03 -7.27
C GLN A 152 0.20 1.44 -7.68
N LEU A 153 -0.57 2.46 -7.31
CA LEU A 153 -0.26 3.86 -7.66
C LEU A 153 0.99 4.37 -6.93
N ALA A 154 1.21 4.00 -5.68
CA ALA A 154 2.43 4.38 -4.96
C ALA A 154 3.67 3.75 -5.60
N MET A 155 3.60 2.47 -5.93
CA MET A 155 4.68 1.74 -6.60
C MET A 155 4.88 2.22 -8.04
N LYS A 156 3.82 2.60 -8.75
CA LYS A 156 3.92 3.18 -10.10
C LYS A 156 4.66 4.52 -10.10
N GLN A 157 4.45 5.37 -9.09
CA GLN A 157 5.26 6.58 -8.91
C GLN A 157 6.74 6.24 -8.72
N PHE A 158 7.07 5.18 -7.97
CA PHE A 158 8.45 4.74 -7.79
C PHE A 158 9.08 4.24 -9.10
N TYR A 159 8.36 3.41 -9.87
CA TYR A 159 8.89 2.83 -11.11
C TYR A 159 8.99 3.83 -12.27
N LEU A 160 8.00 4.71 -12.42
CA LEU A 160 7.89 5.59 -13.60
C LEU A 160 8.18 7.06 -13.29
N GLY A 161 8.18 7.44 -12.01
CA GLY A 161 8.45 8.80 -11.53
C GLY A 161 7.21 9.55 -11.00
N PRO A 162 7.41 10.78 -10.46
CA PRO A 162 6.41 11.53 -9.66
C PRO A 162 5.10 11.86 -10.37
N ARG A 163 5.05 11.76 -11.70
CA ARG A 163 3.89 12.15 -12.52
C ARG A 163 2.90 11.00 -12.75
N PHE A 164 3.22 9.79 -12.28
CA PHE A 164 2.52 8.56 -12.67
C PHE A 164 1.88 7.82 -11.49
N GLY A 165 1.79 8.45 -10.32
CA GLY A 165 1.25 7.81 -9.13
C GLY A 165 1.07 8.76 -7.95
N ILE A 166 0.86 8.18 -6.78
CA ILE A 166 0.67 8.90 -5.52
C ILE A 166 1.91 8.77 -4.63
N THR A 167 2.16 9.78 -3.81
CA THR A 167 3.32 9.74 -2.92
C THR A 167 3.04 8.85 -1.70
N THR A 168 4.10 8.37 -1.05
CA THR A 168 3.99 7.61 0.22
C THR A 168 3.40 8.45 1.34
N GLU A 169 3.66 9.76 1.36
CA GLU A 169 3.05 10.70 2.32
C GLU A 169 1.54 10.82 2.10
N SER A 170 1.07 10.66 0.85
CA SER A 170 -0.37 10.64 0.56
C SER A 170 -1.07 9.44 1.22
N LEU A 171 -0.34 8.37 1.51
CA LEU A 171 -0.83 7.20 2.25
C LEU A 171 -0.77 7.38 3.77
N SER A 172 -0.12 8.43 4.26
CA SER A 172 0.02 8.64 5.70
C SER A 172 -1.29 9.16 6.28
N HIS A 173 -1.68 8.62 7.43
CA HIS A 173 -2.93 8.98 8.09
C HIS A 173 -2.78 8.95 9.60
N ILE A 174 -3.53 9.83 10.27
CA ILE A 174 -3.68 9.82 11.71
C ILE A 174 -5.15 10.01 12.05
N GLU A 175 -5.62 9.18 12.98
CA GLU A 175 -6.98 9.19 13.48
C GLU A 175 -6.94 9.08 14.99
N ILE A 176 -7.78 9.86 15.65
CA ILE A 176 -7.93 9.81 17.11
C ILE A 176 -9.41 9.60 17.38
N LYS A 177 -9.74 8.68 18.30
CA LYS A 177 -11.11 8.42 18.73
C LYS A 177 -11.20 8.51 20.25
N GLU A 178 -12.16 9.29 20.73
CA GLU A 178 -12.49 9.33 22.15
C GLU A 178 -13.59 8.32 22.46
N HIS A 179 -13.33 7.46 23.43
CA HIS A 179 -14.30 6.55 24.05
C HIS A 179 -14.51 6.95 25.52
N ALA A 180 -15.48 6.33 26.18
CA ALA A 180 -15.86 6.69 27.55
C ALA A 180 -14.69 6.61 28.55
N LYS A 181 -13.80 5.61 28.39
CA LYS A 181 -12.69 5.32 29.32
C LYS A 181 -11.31 5.36 28.66
N VAL A 182 -11.26 5.34 27.33
CA VAL A 182 -10.03 5.20 26.54
C VAL A 182 -10.02 6.26 25.45
N THR A 183 -8.85 6.81 25.15
CA THR A 183 -8.62 7.57 23.91
C THR A 183 -7.68 6.76 23.06
N THR A 184 -8.06 6.46 21.83
CA THR A 184 -7.21 5.73 20.89
C THR A 184 -6.63 6.69 19.85
N LEU A 185 -5.40 6.45 19.44
CA LEU A 185 -4.74 7.07 18.30
C LEU A 185 -4.26 5.97 17.38
N TYR A 186 -4.66 6.04 16.13
CA TYR A 186 -4.16 5.24 15.03
C TYR A 186 -3.32 6.14 14.14
N SER A 187 -2.13 5.68 13.76
CA SER A 187 -1.31 6.36 12.76
C SER A 187 -0.71 5.34 11.81
N ILE A 188 -0.59 5.71 10.55
CA ILE A 188 0.05 4.92 9.50
C ILE A 188 0.96 5.81 8.68
N GLU A 189 2.14 5.30 8.39
CA GLU A 189 3.12 5.90 7.49
C GLU A 189 3.57 4.84 6.49
N ALA A 190 3.79 5.24 5.25
CA ALA A 190 4.26 4.35 4.20
C ALA A 190 5.65 4.77 3.74
N GLN A 191 6.45 3.80 3.32
CA GLN A 191 7.76 4.02 2.72
C GLN A 191 8.02 2.95 1.66
N ILE A 192 8.79 3.28 0.63
CA ILE A 192 9.26 2.31 -0.36
C ILE A 192 10.69 1.91 -0.01
N CYS A 193 10.93 0.60 0.14
CA CYS A 193 12.27 0.04 0.30
C CYS A 193 12.70 -0.61 -1.02
N THR A 194 14.01 -0.66 -1.29
CA THR A 194 14.57 -1.22 -2.53
C THR A 194 15.11 -2.64 -2.38
N GLU A 195 15.32 -3.11 -1.16
CA GLU A 195 15.93 -4.41 -0.87
C GLU A 195 15.19 -5.12 0.28
N PRO A 196 14.22 -6.01 -0.03
CA PRO A 196 13.59 -6.18 -1.34
C PRO A 196 12.70 -4.98 -1.74
N VAL A 197 12.44 -4.84 -3.05
CA VAL A 197 11.58 -3.77 -3.56
C VAL A 197 10.14 -3.98 -3.09
N GLY A 198 9.60 -3.01 -2.37
CA GLY A 198 8.20 -3.04 -1.98
C GLY A 198 7.73 -1.80 -1.24
N LEU A 199 6.42 -1.70 -1.07
CA LEU A 199 5.80 -0.71 -0.19
C LEU A 199 5.69 -1.28 1.21
N TYR A 200 6.31 -0.60 2.17
CA TYR A 200 6.29 -0.96 3.57
C TYR A 200 5.44 0.03 4.35
N LEU A 201 4.72 -0.48 5.33
CA LEU A 201 3.90 0.30 6.24
C LEU A 201 4.49 0.23 7.64
N ARG A 202 4.46 1.36 8.34
CA ARG A 202 4.62 1.45 9.79
C ARG A 202 3.31 1.96 10.36
N ILE A 203 2.64 1.13 11.15
CA ILE A 203 1.36 1.46 11.79
C ILE A 203 1.61 1.52 13.29
N GLN A 204 1.16 2.59 13.95
CA GLN A 204 1.22 2.73 15.40
C GLN A 204 -0.17 3.02 15.96
N ASP A 205 -0.59 2.13 16.85
CA ASP A 205 -1.79 2.21 17.66
C ASP A 205 -1.40 2.59 19.09
N ILE A 206 -2.02 3.64 19.64
CA ILE A 206 -1.85 4.06 21.04
C ILE A 206 -3.21 4.04 21.72
N MET A 207 -3.31 3.36 22.86
CA MET A 207 -4.49 3.36 23.72
C MET A 207 -4.15 4.03 25.04
N LEU A 208 -4.73 5.20 25.29
CA LEU A 208 -4.57 5.95 26.53
C LEU A 208 -5.76 5.71 27.47
N VAL A 209 -5.51 5.10 28.62
CA VAL A 209 -6.53 4.78 29.62
C VAL A 209 -6.62 5.90 30.65
N LYS A 210 -7.79 6.56 30.73
CA LYS A 210 -8.00 7.76 31.56
C LYS A 210 -8.08 7.47 33.06
N ASP A 211 -8.41 6.24 33.44
CA ASP A 211 -8.61 5.84 34.83
C ASP A 211 -7.55 4.79 35.22
N PRO A 212 -6.57 5.12 36.07
CA PRO A 212 -5.52 4.18 36.48
C PRO A 212 -6.05 3.03 37.33
N THR A 213 -7.27 3.13 37.88
CA THR A 213 -7.92 2.02 38.60
C THR A 213 -8.56 1.01 37.67
N VAL A 214 -8.73 1.37 36.38
CA VAL A 214 -9.11 0.43 35.35
C VAL A 214 -7.90 -0.46 35.09
N ASN A 215 -7.94 -1.68 35.62
CA ASN A 215 -7.06 -2.74 35.17
C ASN A 215 -7.23 -2.84 33.64
N LEU A 216 -6.16 -2.52 32.92
CA LEU A 216 -6.04 -2.73 31.48
C LEU A 216 -6.47 -4.16 31.10
N PHE A 217 -6.25 -5.15 32.01
CA PHE A 217 -6.63 -6.55 31.82
C PHE A 217 -7.58 -7.22 32.85
N GLY A 218 -8.28 -6.46 33.72
CA GLY A 218 -9.14 -7.03 34.77
C GLY A 218 -10.50 -7.54 34.25
N GLU A 219 -11.27 -8.28 35.08
CA GLU A 219 -12.51 -9.05 34.77
C GLU A 219 -13.65 -8.36 33.96
N SER A 220 -13.44 -7.15 33.45
CA SER A 220 -14.35 -6.55 32.48
C SER A 220 -13.68 -5.65 31.43
N ILE A 221 -12.47 -5.96 30.94
CA ILE A 221 -11.98 -5.32 29.69
C ILE A 221 -12.95 -5.55 28.53
N THR A 222 -13.69 -6.66 28.57
CA THR A 222 -14.81 -6.95 27.68
C THR A 222 -15.84 -5.82 27.61
N SER A 223 -15.83 -4.88 28.56
CA SER A 223 -16.69 -3.69 28.60
C SER A 223 -15.98 -2.35 28.30
N ILE A 224 -14.65 -2.31 28.22
CA ILE A 224 -13.87 -1.06 28.21
C ILE A 224 -13.14 -0.83 26.88
N ILE A 225 -12.58 -1.90 26.33
CA ILE A 225 -12.02 -1.93 24.98
C ILE A 225 -13.04 -2.70 24.14
N PRO A 226 -13.28 -2.36 22.86
CA PRO A 226 -13.92 -3.29 21.94
C PRO A 226 -13.02 -4.55 21.87
N SER A 227 -13.20 -5.47 22.81
CA SER A 227 -12.27 -6.58 23.14
C SER A 227 -12.14 -7.60 22.02
N HIS A 228 -12.88 -7.42 20.94
CA HIS A 228 -12.91 -8.31 19.79
C HIS A 228 -12.14 -7.77 18.58
N ASP A 229 -11.66 -6.53 18.63
CA ASP A 229 -11.31 -5.82 17.39
C ASP A 229 -9.82 -5.46 17.26
N PHE A 230 -9.03 -5.64 18.33
CA PHE A 230 -7.60 -5.35 18.28
C PHE A 230 -6.80 -6.60 17.85
N SER A 231 -6.27 -6.55 16.64
CA SER A 231 -5.37 -7.55 16.08
C SER A 231 -4.12 -6.89 15.52
N ILE A 232 -2.98 -7.59 15.59
CA ILE A 232 -1.73 -7.14 14.95
C ILE A 232 -1.79 -7.43 13.45
N CYS A 233 -2.32 -8.60 13.11
CA CYS A 233 -2.55 -9.08 11.76
C CYS A 233 -3.70 -10.11 11.80
N PRO A 234 -4.17 -10.64 10.66
CA PRO A 234 -5.20 -11.68 10.65
C PRO A 234 -4.86 -12.95 11.45
N HIS A 235 -3.57 -13.19 11.74
CA HIS A 235 -3.08 -14.39 12.42
C HIS A 235 -2.82 -14.18 13.92
N ILE A 236 -2.64 -12.94 14.37
CA ILE A 236 -2.41 -12.58 15.77
C ILE A 236 -3.59 -11.72 16.20
N GLY A 237 -4.63 -12.40 16.66
CA GLY A 237 -5.89 -11.80 17.07
C GLY A 237 -5.89 -11.34 18.54
N PRO A 238 -7.06 -10.88 19.03
CA PRO A 238 -7.19 -10.38 20.39
C PRO A 238 -6.69 -11.34 21.49
N PRO A 239 -6.97 -12.67 21.47
CA PRO A 239 -6.48 -13.57 22.51
C PRO A 239 -4.96 -13.69 22.56
N ASP A 240 -4.30 -13.61 21.41
CA ASP A 240 -2.84 -13.65 21.34
C ASP A 240 -2.24 -12.33 21.83
N VAL A 241 -2.85 -11.19 21.48
CA VAL A 241 -2.44 -9.89 22.00
C VAL A 241 -2.57 -9.84 23.51
N GLU A 242 -3.70 -10.29 24.07
CA GLU A 242 -3.91 -10.35 25.52
C GLU A 242 -2.80 -11.14 26.22
N ARG A 243 -2.48 -12.33 25.71
CA ARG A 243 -1.40 -13.18 26.23
C ARG A 243 -0.01 -12.53 26.10
N LEU A 244 0.23 -11.73 25.07
CA LEU A 244 1.50 -11.01 24.88
C LEU A 244 1.61 -9.79 25.81
N VAL A 245 0.50 -9.11 26.07
CA VAL A 245 0.49 -7.85 26.84
C VAL A 245 0.33 -8.10 28.35
N GLU A 246 -0.35 -9.15 28.79
CA GLU A 246 -0.54 -9.47 30.21
C GLU A 246 0.78 -9.50 31.00
N PRO A 247 1.85 -10.19 30.55
CA PRO A 247 3.14 -10.14 31.23
C PRO A 247 3.71 -8.72 31.30
N LEU A 248 3.61 -7.93 30.23
CA LEU A 248 4.11 -6.55 30.22
C LEU A 248 3.38 -5.68 31.23
N LEU A 249 2.06 -5.86 31.38
CA LEU A 249 1.29 -5.10 32.37
C LEU A 249 1.75 -5.44 33.79
N LEU A 250 1.90 -6.72 34.10
CA LEU A 250 2.34 -7.16 35.43
C LEU A 250 3.71 -6.56 35.79
N HIS A 251 4.66 -6.63 34.86
CA HIS A 251 5.99 -6.05 35.01
C HIS A 251 5.95 -4.53 35.20
N HIS A 252 5.05 -3.83 34.49
CA HIS A 252 4.85 -2.40 34.64
C HIS A 252 4.27 -2.02 36.01
N ILE A 253 3.26 -2.77 36.49
CA ILE A 253 2.64 -2.56 37.81
C ILE A 253 3.67 -2.80 38.93
N GLU A 254 4.53 -3.79 38.77
CA GLU A 254 5.61 -4.10 39.72
C GLU A 254 6.76 -3.07 39.70
N GLY A 255 6.71 -2.08 38.81
CA GLY A 255 7.73 -1.04 38.67
C GLY A 255 9.05 -1.57 38.08
N THR A 256 9.01 -2.69 37.36
CA THR A 256 10.19 -3.24 36.70
C THR A 256 10.51 -2.47 35.42
N LEU A 257 11.77 -2.51 34.99
CA LEU A 257 12.24 -1.83 33.76
C LEU A 257 11.77 -2.53 32.47
N PHE A 258 11.11 -3.69 32.56
CA PHE A 258 10.70 -4.46 31.39
C PHE A 258 9.28 -4.11 30.97
N SER A 259 9.14 -3.10 30.11
CA SER A 259 7.83 -2.63 29.63
C SER A 259 7.68 -2.73 28.11
N GLN A 260 8.53 -3.51 27.44
CA GLN A 260 8.57 -3.64 25.98
C GLN A 260 8.69 -5.10 25.54
N LEU A 261 8.09 -5.43 24.39
CA LEU A 261 8.18 -6.75 23.78
C LEU A 261 8.18 -6.64 22.26
N ASP A 262 9.16 -7.28 21.62
CA ASP A 262 9.18 -7.47 20.17
C ASP A 262 8.57 -8.83 19.79
N GLY A 263 7.92 -8.89 18.63
CA GLY A 263 7.38 -10.11 18.06
C GLY A 263 7.34 -10.06 16.54
N THR A 264 7.26 -11.23 15.92
CA THR A 264 7.05 -11.36 14.47
C THR A 264 6.04 -12.47 14.23
N CYS A 265 5.05 -12.20 13.38
CA CYS A 265 4.09 -13.21 12.96
C CYS A 265 4.77 -14.19 11.99
N VAL A 266 4.85 -15.46 12.36
CA VAL A 266 5.47 -16.50 11.51
C VAL A 266 4.73 -16.78 10.20
N THR A 267 3.44 -16.41 10.10
CA THR A 267 2.63 -16.66 8.92
C THR A 267 2.74 -15.53 7.90
N CYS A 268 2.59 -14.27 8.34
CA CYS A 268 2.56 -13.10 7.44
C CYS A 268 3.77 -12.18 7.56
N ASN A 269 4.78 -12.59 8.34
CA ASN A 269 6.01 -11.84 8.57
C ASN A 269 5.80 -10.40 9.07
N THR A 270 4.64 -10.09 9.67
CA THR A 270 4.40 -8.80 10.30
C THR A 270 5.25 -8.70 11.58
N ASP A 271 6.17 -7.75 11.61
CA ASP A 271 6.88 -7.39 12.82
C ASP A 271 5.98 -6.52 13.70
N CYS A 272 6.08 -6.71 15.01
CA CYS A 272 5.40 -5.89 16.00
C CYS A 272 6.28 -5.58 17.19
N HIS A 273 5.99 -4.44 17.81
CA HIS A 273 6.61 -3.95 19.02
C HIS A 273 5.51 -3.45 19.95
N PHE A 274 5.47 -4.00 21.16
CA PHE A 274 4.57 -3.60 22.22
C PHE A 274 5.34 -2.82 23.25
N GLU A 275 4.69 -1.79 23.80
CA GLU A 275 5.24 -0.98 24.84
C GLU A 275 4.14 -0.47 25.78
N ILE A 276 4.39 -0.51 27.09
CA ILE A 276 3.53 0.13 28.10
C ILE A 276 4.30 1.27 28.74
N ARG A 277 3.73 2.47 28.73
CA ARG A 277 4.29 3.66 29.39
C ARG A 277 3.22 4.40 30.19
N GLU A 278 3.66 5.18 31.16
CA GLU A 278 2.81 6.20 31.76
C GLU A 278 2.92 7.49 30.93
N HIS A 279 1.79 8.08 30.56
CA HIS A 279 1.73 9.39 29.91
C HIS A 279 0.74 10.29 30.66
N ARG A 280 1.25 11.31 31.35
CA ARG A 280 0.45 12.28 32.14
C ARG A 280 -0.48 11.61 33.18
N GLY A 281 -0.01 10.62 33.92
CA GLY A 281 -0.81 9.91 34.91
C GLY A 281 -1.80 8.90 34.32
N CYS A 282 -1.79 8.71 32.99
CA CYS A 282 -2.59 7.72 32.30
C CYS A 282 -1.69 6.58 31.82
N GLY A 283 -2.17 5.34 31.90
CA GLY A 283 -1.50 4.20 31.26
C GLY A 283 -1.68 4.27 29.75
N ALA A 284 -0.60 4.10 29.01
CA ALA A 284 -0.58 4.05 27.56
C ALA A 284 -0.07 2.68 27.09
N LEU A 285 -0.90 1.96 26.34
CA LEU A 285 -0.46 0.80 25.56
C LEU A 285 -0.13 1.29 24.15
N ILE A 286 1.10 1.06 23.73
CA ILE A 286 1.62 1.42 22.41
C ILE A 286 1.91 0.13 21.66
N VAL A 287 1.40 0.04 20.44
CA VAL A 287 1.64 -1.08 19.55
C VAL A 287 2.10 -0.51 18.22
N THR A 288 3.31 -0.86 17.81
CA THR A 288 3.85 -0.51 16.49
C THR A 288 4.00 -1.78 15.68
N ARG A 289 3.59 -1.77 14.42
CA ARG A 289 3.73 -2.91 13.50
C ARG A 289 4.26 -2.48 12.15
N TRP A 290 5.04 -3.36 11.53
CA TRP A 290 5.65 -3.16 10.23
C TRP A 290 5.22 -4.26 9.27
N ILE A 291 4.80 -3.85 8.07
CA ILE A 291 4.21 -4.74 7.08
C ILE A 291 4.86 -4.47 5.72
N ASN A 292 5.23 -5.52 5.00
CA ASN A 292 5.65 -5.43 3.60
C ASN A 292 4.48 -5.82 2.71
N LEU A 293 4.00 -4.91 1.86
CA LEU A 293 2.91 -5.16 0.91
C LEU A 293 3.41 -5.58 -0.49
N GLY A 294 4.72 -5.68 -0.67
CA GLY A 294 5.34 -6.12 -1.92
C GLY A 294 5.40 -5.03 -3.00
N PRO A 295 5.71 -5.43 -4.25
CA PRO A 295 6.03 -4.52 -5.35
C PRO A 295 4.80 -3.85 -5.99
N GLY A 296 3.58 -4.22 -5.60
CA GLY A 296 2.36 -3.57 -6.10
C GLY A 296 2.06 -3.81 -7.58
N LEU A 297 2.59 -4.89 -8.17
CA LEU A 297 2.41 -5.21 -9.59
C LEU A 297 1.15 -6.03 -9.89
N ASN A 298 0.73 -6.88 -8.95
CA ASN A 298 -0.43 -7.76 -9.08
C ASN A 298 -1.10 -7.98 -7.71
N PRO A 299 -2.44 -7.90 -7.58
CA PRO A 299 -3.13 -8.25 -6.33
C PRO A 299 -3.00 -9.73 -5.95
N ASP A 300 -2.56 -10.60 -6.87
CA ASP A 300 -2.27 -11.99 -6.54
C ASP A 300 -0.92 -12.19 -5.82
N ASP A 301 -0.14 -11.11 -5.64
CA ASP A 301 1.13 -11.15 -4.92
C ASP A 301 0.95 -11.69 -3.50
N PRO A 302 1.72 -12.72 -3.07
CA PRO A 302 1.58 -13.31 -1.75
C PRO A 302 1.68 -12.31 -0.60
N LEU A 303 2.56 -11.30 -0.71
CA LEU A 303 2.74 -10.26 0.30
C LEU A 303 1.53 -9.35 0.42
N TRP A 304 0.82 -9.08 -0.68
CA TRP A 304 -0.45 -8.37 -0.62
C TRP A 304 -1.58 -9.26 -0.10
N ARG A 305 -1.74 -10.45 -0.71
CA ARG A 305 -2.85 -11.37 -0.46
C ARG A 305 -2.97 -11.77 1.00
N ILE A 306 -1.83 -12.02 1.66
CA ILE A 306 -1.82 -12.43 3.07
C ILE A 306 -2.38 -11.36 4.01
N HIS A 307 -2.50 -10.12 3.52
CA HIS A 307 -3.09 -9.00 4.23
C HIS A 307 -4.46 -8.55 3.69
N SER A 308 -5.02 -9.15 2.62
CA SER A 308 -6.17 -8.57 1.89
C SER A 308 -7.52 -9.33 1.88
N ASN A 309 -7.60 -10.55 2.43
CA ASN A 309 -8.80 -11.38 2.78
C ASN A 309 -8.33 -12.84 2.65
N GLU A 310 -8.72 -13.84 3.46
CA GLU A 310 -9.91 -14.05 4.28
C GLU A 310 -9.47 -14.78 5.59
N PRO A 311 -9.95 -14.39 6.78
CA PRO A 311 -9.49 -14.91 8.08
C PRO A 311 -9.81 -16.39 8.36
N TRP A 312 -10.62 -17.02 7.51
CA TRP A 312 -11.05 -18.41 7.68
C TRP A 312 -10.18 -19.41 6.92
N TYR A 313 -9.33 -18.94 5.99
CA TYR A 313 -8.32 -19.77 5.37
C TYR A 313 -7.05 -19.79 6.23
N LYS A 314 -7.03 -20.66 7.24
CA LYS A 314 -5.84 -21.02 8.04
C LYS A 314 -4.69 -21.65 7.22
N GLY A 315 -4.79 -21.67 5.90
CA GLY A 315 -3.80 -22.19 4.96
C GLY A 315 -3.48 -21.17 3.88
N GLY A 316 -3.25 -19.92 4.27
CA GLY A 316 -2.68 -18.92 3.37
C GLY A 316 -1.39 -19.44 2.71
N PRO A 317 -0.99 -18.89 1.55
CA PRO A 317 0.23 -19.34 0.88
C PRO A 317 1.40 -19.23 1.87
N ASP A 318 2.15 -20.33 2.03
CA ASP A 318 3.38 -20.30 2.81
C ASP A 318 4.29 -19.25 2.18
N LEU A 319 4.71 -18.26 2.98
CA LEU A 319 5.72 -17.31 2.53
C LEU A 319 7.01 -18.09 2.26
N GLU A 320 7.58 -17.90 1.08
CA GLU A 320 8.87 -18.49 0.74
C GLU A 320 9.93 -18.04 1.78
N PRO A 321 10.90 -18.88 2.15
CA PRO A 321 11.92 -18.54 3.15
C PRO A 321 12.67 -17.25 2.85
N ASP A 322 12.84 -16.93 1.56
CA ASP A 322 13.51 -15.73 1.09
C ASP A 322 12.69 -14.44 1.31
N MET A 323 11.40 -14.57 1.65
CA MET A 323 10.51 -13.45 2.02
C MET A 323 10.51 -13.16 3.54
N ALA A 324 11.31 -13.88 4.34
CA ALA A 324 11.38 -13.75 5.80
C ALA A 324 12.21 -12.55 6.29
N TRP A 325 12.52 -11.58 5.42
CA TRP A 325 13.21 -10.36 5.83
C TRP A 325 12.31 -9.56 6.75
N SER A 326 12.81 -9.19 7.93
CA SER A 326 12.11 -8.35 8.89
C SER A 326 11.63 -7.06 8.20
N PRO A 327 10.30 -6.82 8.09
CA PRO A 327 9.80 -5.57 7.56
C PRO A 327 10.24 -4.36 8.38
N ARG A 328 10.42 -4.53 9.70
CA ARG A 328 10.94 -3.48 10.58
C ARG A 328 12.35 -3.07 10.20
N ILE A 329 13.29 -4.03 10.08
CA ILE A 329 14.68 -3.73 9.72
C ILE A 329 14.73 -3.03 8.35
N SER A 330 13.96 -3.52 7.38
CA SER A 330 13.89 -2.93 6.04
C SER A 330 13.39 -1.48 6.11
N TYR A 331 12.29 -1.24 6.82
CA TYR A 331 11.71 0.09 6.97
C TYR A 331 12.66 1.05 7.70
N GLU A 332 13.19 0.64 8.85
CA GLU A 332 14.03 1.50 9.70
C GLU A 332 15.37 1.83 9.01
N SER A 333 15.95 0.89 8.27
CA SER A 333 17.17 1.15 7.49
C SER A 333 16.94 2.16 6.36
N ALA A 334 15.75 2.18 5.76
CA ALA A 334 15.39 3.12 4.71
C ALA A 334 14.96 4.49 5.27
N SER A 335 14.42 4.56 6.48
CA SER A 335 13.91 5.79 7.12
C SER A 335 14.99 6.80 7.52
N GLY A 336 16.28 6.41 7.53
CA GLY A 336 17.36 7.27 8.00
C GLY A 336 17.20 7.67 9.47
N ASP A 337 17.37 8.96 9.79
CA ASP A 337 17.34 9.48 11.17
C ASP A 337 15.94 9.49 11.83
N TRP A 338 14.87 9.10 11.12
CA TRP A 338 13.50 9.07 11.65
C TRP A 338 13.28 7.86 12.56
N SER A 339 13.75 7.98 13.79
CA SER A 339 13.62 6.93 14.80
C SER A 339 12.17 6.66 15.20
N GLY A 340 11.88 5.43 15.63
CA GLY A 340 10.58 5.08 16.19
C GLY A 340 10.18 5.96 17.38
N GLU A 341 11.15 6.46 18.14
CA GLU A 341 10.91 7.38 19.27
C GLU A 341 10.42 8.76 18.80
N ALA A 342 10.87 9.24 17.64
CA ALA A 342 10.38 10.50 17.06
C ALA A 342 8.90 10.39 16.66
N LEU A 343 8.51 9.26 16.05
CA LEU A 343 7.11 8.95 15.75
C LEU A 343 6.28 8.87 17.03
N LEU A 344 6.74 8.10 18.02
CA LEU A 344 6.06 7.93 19.29
C LEU A 344 5.87 9.27 20.01
N SER A 345 6.93 10.07 20.11
CA SER A 345 6.89 11.40 20.72
C SER A 345 5.90 12.32 20.01
N ARG A 346 5.92 12.34 18.67
CA ARG A 346 4.95 13.10 17.86
C ARG A 346 3.53 12.64 18.15
N ASN A 347 3.29 11.34 18.18
CA ASN A 347 1.96 10.78 18.38
C ASN A 347 1.43 11.04 19.79
N LEU A 348 2.25 10.85 20.82
CA LEU A 348 1.90 11.19 22.20
C LEU A 348 1.60 12.69 22.38
N SER A 349 2.29 13.55 21.63
CA SER A 349 2.04 15.00 21.67
C SER A 349 0.66 15.43 21.18
N TYR A 350 -0.09 14.56 20.48
CA TYR A 350 -1.48 14.88 20.13
C TYR A 350 -2.43 14.81 21.32
N PHE A 351 -2.14 13.93 22.29
CA PHE A 351 -2.87 13.88 23.56
C PHE A 351 -2.57 15.09 24.45
N ASP A 352 -1.42 15.73 24.23
CA ASP A 352 -1.05 16.92 24.96
C ASP A 352 -2.01 18.06 24.68
N ASN A 353 -2.55 18.66 25.75
CA ASN A 353 -3.44 19.82 25.71
C ASN A 353 -4.68 19.60 24.82
N GLU A 354 -5.06 18.34 24.61
CA GLU A 354 -6.17 17.97 23.73
C GLU A 354 -6.02 18.55 22.31
N ARG A 355 -4.78 18.67 21.80
CA ARG A 355 -4.51 19.18 20.44
C ARG A 355 -5.32 18.43 19.38
N TYR A 356 -5.54 17.13 19.58
CA TYR A 356 -6.40 16.32 18.72
C TYR A 356 -7.83 16.85 18.55
N LYS A 357 -8.40 17.56 19.54
CA LYS A 357 -9.74 18.15 19.40
C LYS A 357 -9.78 19.22 18.31
N SER A 358 -8.66 19.87 18.02
CA SER A 358 -8.55 20.77 16.86
C SER A 358 -8.57 20.00 15.54
N LEU A 359 -7.92 18.83 15.48
CA LEU A 359 -7.93 17.95 14.30
C LEU A 359 -9.32 17.35 14.04
N MET A 360 -10.03 16.94 15.09
CA MET A 360 -11.40 16.42 14.97
C MET A 360 -12.39 17.46 14.44
N LYS A 361 -12.23 18.74 14.79
CA LYS A 361 -13.12 19.83 14.34
C LYS A 361 -13.01 20.13 12.85
N ILE A 362 -11.86 19.85 12.22
CA ILE A 362 -11.62 20.19 10.81
C ILE A 362 -12.22 19.12 9.87
N GLY A 363 -12.68 17.99 10.42
CA GLY A 363 -13.13 16.86 9.64
C GLY A 363 -11.96 16.14 8.95
N PRO A 364 -12.12 14.86 8.60
CA PRO A 364 -11.02 13.98 8.17
C PRO A 364 -10.24 14.39 6.90
N CYS A 365 -10.56 15.52 6.26
CA CYS A 365 -10.09 15.84 4.92
C CYS A 365 -8.94 16.88 4.84
N ALA A 366 -8.49 17.48 5.95
CA ALA A 366 -7.58 18.63 5.91
C ALA A 366 -6.17 18.39 6.47
N ILE A 367 -5.88 17.20 7.02
CA ILE A 367 -4.66 16.99 7.83
C ILE A 367 -3.40 16.80 6.96
N SER A 368 -3.54 16.48 5.67
CA SER A 368 -2.40 16.24 4.77
C SER A 368 -1.59 17.49 4.36
N ARG A 369 -1.89 18.69 4.87
CA ARG A 369 -1.23 19.94 4.46
C ARG A 369 -0.42 20.67 5.55
N GLN A 370 -0.23 20.12 6.75
CA GLN A 370 0.41 20.85 7.86
C GLN A 370 1.80 20.34 8.31
N THR A 371 2.46 19.48 7.55
CA THR A 371 3.86 19.12 7.81
C THR A 371 4.79 19.82 6.81
N SER A 372 5.25 21.02 7.14
CA SER A 372 6.38 21.71 6.51
C SER A 372 7.10 22.56 7.54
#